data_AF-A0A926C2F0-F1
#
_entry.id   AF-A0A926C2F0-F1
#
_cell.length_a   1.000
_cell.length_b   1.000
_cell.length_c   1.000
_cell.angle_alpha   90.00
_cell.angle_beta   90.00
_cell.angle_gamma   90.00
#
_symmetry.space_group_name_H-M   'P 1'
#
loop_
_entity.id
_entity.type
_entity.pdbx_description
1 polymer ?
#
loop_
_entity_poly.entity_id
_entity_poly.type
_entity_poly.pdbx_seq_one_letter_code
_entity_poly.pdbx_strand_id
1 'polypeptide(L)'
;MQIKLLGQSKPDWFGYRLAVTLGWGVALSGYGQSSSYQTDTAYVNSLLKKGEAVETRQPQVALNFYRQAHQKAGQIRFTQGYFESLRVLTYQLNNTGRYQEAKKLALDGLKLALQDTSKRNRGICYFALANTALYDGHPAEAIPHYQRAAAYMRQLGKLKNVAVINQNLGIIYERQ
;
A
#
# COMPACT_ATOMS: atom_id res chain seq x y z
N MET A 1 -48.09 13.65 -35.68
CA MET A 1 -48.10 12.35 -34.98
C MET A 1 -46.65 12.04 -34.60
N GLN A 2 -46.16 12.55 -33.45
CA GLN A 2 -46.04 11.85 -32.15
C GLN A 2 -45.32 10.49 -32.32
N ILE A 3 -44.14 10.25 -31.73
CA ILE A 3 -43.90 9.89 -30.30
C ILE A 3 -42.37 10.08 -30.02
N LYS A 4 -41.94 10.94 -29.07
CA LYS A 4 -41.55 10.68 -27.64
C LYS A 4 -40.37 9.69 -27.49
N LEU A 5 -39.13 10.10 -27.16
CA LEU A 5 -38.55 10.61 -25.89
C LEU A 5 -37.96 9.53 -24.96
N LEU A 6 -36.82 9.90 -24.34
CA LEU A 6 -36.15 9.36 -23.13
C LEU A 6 -35.26 8.12 -23.36
N GLY A 7 -34.02 8.04 -22.89
CA GLY A 7 -33.23 8.90 -22.02
C GLY A 7 -32.10 8.08 -21.36
N GLN A 8 -31.19 8.80 -20.69
CA GLN A 8 -30.20 8.35 -19.69
C GLN A 8 -28.70 8.33 -20.11
N SER A 9 -28.12 9.53 -19.97
CA SER A 9 -26.95 9.86 -19.13
C SER A 9 -25.80 8.85 -18.97
N LYS A 10 -24.64 9.20 -19.53
CA LYS A 10 -23.32 8.84 -18.98
C LYS A 10 -22.69 10.09 -18.34
N PRO A 11 -22.04 9.99 -17.17
CA PRO A 11 -21.40 11.15 -16.54
C PRO A 11 -20.03 11.46 -17.17
N ASP A 12 -19.91 12.68 -17.70
CA ASP A 12 -18.67 13.26 -18.22
C ASP A 12 -17.75 13.70 -17.06
N TRP A 13 -16.57 13.09 -16.96
CA TRP A 13 -15.50 13.46 -16.01
C TRP A 13 -14.33 14.15 -16.72
N PHE A 14 -14.57 15.25 -17.43
CA PHE A 14 -13.48 16.15 -17.85
C PHE A 14 -14.02 17.59 -17.98
N GLY A 15 -13.69 18.44 -17.01
CA GLY A 15 -14.03 19.85 -17.00
C GLY A 15 -12.93 20.69 -16.36
N TYR A 16 -11.80 20.84 -17.04
CA TYR A 16 -10.85 21.92 -16.74
C TYR A 16 -11.40 23.20 -17.34
N ARG A 17 -11.89 24.13 -16.51
CA ARG A 17 -12.19 25.50 -16.91
C ARG A 17 -10.97 26.38 -16.60
N LEU A 18 -10.20 26.71 -17.63
CA LEU A 18 -9.32 27.86 -17.61
C LEU A 18 -10.18 29.09 -17.90
N ALA A 19 -10.43 29.90 -16.88
CA ALA A 19 -10.96 31.25 -17.03
C ALA A 19 -9.81 32.23 -16.71
N VAL A 20 -9.30 32.90 -17.74
CA VAL A 20 -8.42 34.06 -17.58
C VAL A 20 -9.26 35.29 -17.91
N THR A 21 -9.57 36.08 -16.88
CA THR A 21 -10.06 37.45 -17.02
C THR A 21 -9.03 38.38 -16.37
N LEU A 22 -8.48 39.29 -17.17
CA LEU A 22 -7.56 40.34 -16.77
C LEU A 22 -8.26 41.39 -15.89
N GLY A 23 -7.65 41.77 -14.77
CA GLY A 23 -8.08 42.90 -13.94
C GLY A 23 -7.04 43.24 -12.88
N TRP A 24 -6.43 44.41 -12.99
CA TRP A 24 -5.42 44.96 -12.08
C TRP A 24 -6.03 45.45 -10.76
N GLY A 25 -5.37 45.18 -9.63
CA GLY A 25 -5.72 45.73 -8.31
C GLY A 25 -4.71 45.32 -7.23
N VAL A 26 -4.06 46.32 -6.63
CA VAL A 26 -2.96 46.22 -5.65
C VAL A 26 -3.48 45.90 -4.24
N ALA A 27 -2.78 45.04 -3.48
CA ALA A 27 -2.24 45.32 -2.12
C ALA A 27 -2.06 44.06 -1.24
N LEU A 28 -0.81 43.88 -0.83
CA LEU A 28 -0.29 43.50 0.50
C LEU A 28 -0.68 42.19 1.20
N SER A 29 0.40 41.59 1.74
CA SER A 29 0.46 40.73 2.93
C SER A 29 -0.24 39.39 2.86
N GLY A 30 0.53 38.41 2.39
CA GLY A 30 0.32 37.01 2.74
C GLY A 30 1.58 36.24 2.43
N TYR A 31 2.55 36.23 3.35
CA TYR A 31 3.41 35.05 3.49
C TYR A 31 2.46 33.90 3.86
N GLY A 32 1.84 33.32 2.84
CA GLY A 32 1.00 32.14 2.95
C GLY A 32 1.89 31.04 3.47
N GLN A 33 1.67 30.69 4.74
CA GLN A 33 2.33 29.61 5.44
C GLN A 33 2.39 28.38 4.54
N SER A 34 3.60 28.01 4.14
CA SER A 34 3.92 26.66 3.69
C SER A 34 3.83 25.72 4.91
N SER A 35 2.62 25.36 5.37
CA SER A 35 2.51 24.54 6.60
C SER A 35 1.29 23.59 6.69
N SER A 36 0.54 23.33 5.61
CA SER A 36 -0.57 22.35 5.67
C SER A 36 -0.24 20.96 5.12
N TYR A 37 0.88 20.78 4.41
CA TYR A 37 1.22 19.51 3.75
C TYR A 37 2.12 18.58 4.58
N GLN A 38 2.70 19.07 5.68
CA GLN A 38 3.64 18.31 6.52
C GLN A 38 2.96 17.49 7.63
N THR A 39 1.66 17.68 7.85
CA THR A 39 0.97 17.15 9.04
C THR A 39 0.43 15.72 8.86
N ASP A 40 0.03 15.34 7.64
CA ASP A 40 -0.69 14.08 7.42
C ASP A 40 0.21 12.86 7.16
N THR A 41 1.36 13.04 6.51
CA THR A 41 2.34 11.94 6.32
C THR A 41 3.03 11.61 7.63
N ALA A 42 3.30 12.61 8.47
CA ALA A 42 3.83 12.43 9.82
C ALA A 42 2.86 11.63 10.70
N TYR A 43 1.55 11.86 10.56
CA TYR A 43 0.53 11.08 11.27
C TYR A 43 0.52 9.61 10.85
N VAL A 44 0.60 9.31 9.54
CA VAL A 44 0.75 7.92 9.05
C VAL A 44 1.99 7.25 9.65
N ASN A 45 3.13 7.94 9.61
CA ASN A 45 4.38 7.41 10.17
C ASN A 45 4.31 7.20 11.69
N SER A 46 3.59 8.07 12.40
CA SER A 46 3.33 7.93 13.84
C SER A 46 2.49 6.69 14.15
N LEU A 47 1.44 6.44 13.37
CA LEU A 47 0.62 5.23 13.51
C LEU A 47 1.44 3.96 13.26
N LEU A 48 2.30 3.95 12.23
CA LEU A 48 3.21 2.82 11.96
C LEU A 48 4.13 2.55 13.16
N LYS A 49 4.77 3.58 13.70
CA LYS A 49 5.63 3.46 14.89
C LYS A 49 4.89 2.94 16.13
N LYS A 50 3.66 3.41 16.35
CA LYS A 50 2.82 2.94 17.47
C LYS A 50 2.44 1.47 17.31
N GLY A 51 2.13 1.04 16.08
CA GLY A 51 1.89 -0.38 15.78
C GLY A 51 3.12 -1.23 16.05
N GLU A 52 4.29 -0.80 15.55
CA GLU A 52 5.56 -1.50 15.71
C GLU A 52 5.95 -1.66 17.19
N ALA A 53 5.73 -0.63 18.01
CA ALA A 53 6.04 -0.67 19.44
C ALA A 53 5.24 -1.73 20.22
N VAL A 54 4.10 -2.19 19.69
CA VAL A 54 3.19 -3.10 20.40
C VAL A 54 2.92 -4.40 19.64
N GLU A 55 3.46 -4.61 18.45
CA GLU A 55 3.08 -5.73 17.56
C GLU A 55 3.32 -7.12 18.17
N THR A 56 4.40 -7.31 18.93
CA THR A 56 4.68 -8.59 19.59
C THR A 56 3.80 -8.83 20.82
N ARG A 57 3.49 -7.77 21.59
CA ARG A 57 2.84 -7.88 22.91
C ARG A 57 1.31 -7.77 22.83
N GLN A 58 0.82 -6.98 21.88
CA GLN A 58 -0.58 -6.63 21.71
C GLN A 58 -0.94 -6.67 20.22
N PRO A 59 -0.99 -7.87 19.61
CA PRO A 59 -1.14 -8.06 18.18
C PRO A 59 -2.41 -7.39 17.61
N GLN A 60 -3.51 -7.42 18.36
CA GLN A 60 -4.76 -6.79 17.96
C GLN A 60 -4.69 -5.26 17.99
N VAL A 61 -3.93 -4.68 18.93
CA VAL A 61 -3.73 -3.23 19.02
C VAL A 61 -2.85 -2.74 17.87
N ALA A 62 -1.76 -3.46 17.56
CA ALA A 62 -0.93 -3.15 16.40
C ALA A 62 -1.71 -3.22 15.09
N LEU A 63 -2.57 -4.23 14.95
CA LEU A 63 -3.44 -4.38 13.78
C LEU A 63 -4.32 -3.14 13.55
N ASN A 64 -4.87 -2.57 14.62
CA ASN A 64 -5.68 -1.35 14.55
C ASN A 64 -4.86 -0.13 14.12
N PHE A 65 -3.63 0.03 14.63
CA PHE A 65 -2.74 1.11 14.19
C PHE A 65 -2.36 0.97 12.71
N TYR A 66 -2.01 -0.24 12.26
CA TYR A 66 -1.66 -0.50 10.88
C TYR A 66 -2.82 -0.30 9.90
N ARG A 67 -4.06 -0.66 10.28
CA ARG A 67 -5.26 -0.35 9.50
C ARG A 67 -5.48 1.14 9.33
N GLN A 68 -5.38 1.90 10.42
CA GLN A 68 -5.52 3.36 10.37
C GLN A 68 -4.43 4.00 9.49
N ALA A 69 -3.18 3.55 9.63
CA ALA A 69 -2.07 4.01 8.81
C ALA A 69 -2.34 3.75 7.32
N HIS A 70 -2.79 2.55 6.98
CA HIS A 70 -3.08 2.15 5.60
C HIS A 70 -4.23 2.97 4.99
N GLN A 71 -5.33 3.11 5.72
CA GLN A 71 -6.47 3.91 5.27
C GLN A 71 -6.09 5.38 5.05
N LYS A 72 -5.42 6.00 6.03
CA LYS A 72 -5.02 7.40 5.93
C LYS A 72 -4.00 7.60 4.80
N ALA A 73 -3.03 6.70 4.64
CA ALA A 73 -2.06 6.76 3.55
C ALA A 73 -2.75 6.71 2.17
N GLY A 74 -3.78 5.89 2.01
CA GLY A 74 -4.61 5.86 0.80
C GLY A 74 -5.36 7.18 0.58
N GLN A 75 -6.01 7.71 1.61
CA GLN A 75 -6.77 8.98 1.54
C GLN A 75 -5.92 10.17 1.09
N ILE A 76 -4.71 10.27 1.63
CA ILE A 76 -3.78 11.38 1.32
C ILE A 76 -2.85 11.06 0.13
N ARG A 77 -3.03 9.91 -0.52
CA ARG A 77 -2.19 9.42 -1.63
C ARG A 77 -0.70 9.36 -1.29
N PHE A 78 -0.36 9.00 -0.05
CA PHE A 78 1.02 8.82 0.39
C PHE A 78 1.53 7.42 0.04
N THR A 79 2.05 7.26 -1.19
CA THR A 79 2.47 5.97 -1.76
C THR A 79 3.43 5.19 -0.86
N GLN A 80 4.46 5.84 -0.31
CA GLN A 80 5.42 5.14 0.57
C GLN A 80 4.74 4.60 1.83
N GLY A 81 3.93 5.41 2.51
CA GLY A 81 3.17 4.97 3.69
C GLY A 81 2.13 3.89 3.37
N TYR A 82 1.53 3.92 2.17
CA TYR A 82 0.57 2.92 1.72
C TYR A 82 1.21 1.53 1.61
N PHE A 83 2.37 1.42 0.96
CA PHE A 83 3.04 0.13 0.82
C PHE A 83 3.76 -0.31 2.10
N GLU A 84 4.24 0.62 2.93
CA GLU A 84 4.81 0.27 4.23
C GLU A 84 3.75 -0.26 5.19
N SER A 85 2.60 0.42 5.29
CA SER A 85 1.45 -0.06 6.06
C SER A 85 0.91 -1.40 5.55
N LEU A 86 0.85 -1.61 4.23
CA LEU A 86 0.47 -2.90 3.63
C LEU A 86 1.39 -4.04 4.10
N ARG A 87 2.71 -3.81 4.11
CA ARG A 87 3.70 -4.80 4.54
C ARG A 87 3.47 -5.25 5.98
N VAL A 88 3.33 -4.30 6.90
CA VAL A 88 3.15 -4.61 8.33
C VAL A 88 1.74 -5.12 8.65
N LEU A 89 0.73 -4.62 7.93
CA LEU A 89 -0.65 -5.08 8.09
C LEU A 89 -0.83 -6.53 7.62
N THR A 90 -0.27 -6.91 6.47
CA THR A 90 -0.32 -8.30 6.00
C THR A 90 0.42 -9.24 6.94
N TYR A 91 1.59 -8.83 7.46
CA TYR A 91 2.31 -9.58 8.49
C TYR A 91 1.44 -9.83 9.74
N GLN A 92 0.80 -8.78 10.27
CA GLN A 92 -0.04 -8.90 11.46
C GLN A 92 -1.31 -9.73 11.22
N LEU A 93 -1.91 -9.63 10.03
CA LEU A 93 -3.06 -10.46 9.63
C LEU A 93 -2.67 -11.93 9.56
N ASN A 94 -1.51 -12.27 9.00
CA ASN A 94 -1.02 -13.65 8.95
C ASN A 94 -0.77 -14.22 10.36
N ASN A 95 -0.14 -13.45 11.25
CA ASN A 95 0.08 -13.88 12.63
C ASN A 95 -1.21 -14.07 13.44
N THR A 96 -2.32 -13.47 13.00
CA THR A 96 -3.63 -13.57 13.66
C THR A 96 -4.60 -14.50 12.93
N GLY A 97 -4.11 -15.30 11.96
CA GLY A 97 -4.92 -16.28 11.23
C GLY A 97 -5.85 -15.70 10.15
N ARG A 98 -5.72 -14.41 9.83
CA ARG A 98 -6.60 -13.68 8.90
C ARG A 98 -6.05 -13.70 7.47
N TYR A 99 -5.73 -14.88 6.96
CA TYR A 99 -5.00 -15.09 5.71
C TYR A 99 -5.73 -14.53 4.49
N GLN A 100 -7.06 -14.70 4.42
CA GLN A 100 -7.85 -14.21 3.29
C GLN A 100 -7.84 -12.68 3.18
N GLU A 101 -7.83 -11.98 4.31
CA GLU A 101 -7.70 -10.52 4.32
C GLU A 101 -6.29 -10.08 3.94
N ALA A 102 -5.26 -10.78 4.40
CA ALA A 102 -3.88 -10.50 4.00
C ALA A 102 -3.68 -10.71 2.49
N LYS A 103 -4.23 -11.79 1.93
CA LYS A 103 -4.16 -12.12 0.51
C LYS A 103 -4.84 -11.04 -0.33
N LYS A 104 -6.08 -10.66 0.03
CA LYS A 104 -6.80 -9.58 -0.64
C LYS A 104 -6.02 -8.28 -0.62
N LEU A 105 -5.53 -7.87 0.56
CA LEU A 105 -4.75 -6.64 0.71
C LEU A 105 -3.48 -6.64 -0.14
N ALA A 106 -2.75 -7.76 -0.17
CA ALA A 106 -1.54 -7.90 -0.96
C ALA A 106 -1.83 -7.89 -2.48
N LEU A 107 -2.92 -8.52 -2.93
CA LEU A 107 -3.36 -8.50 -4.32
C LEU A 107 -3.80 -7.10 -4.78
N ASP A 108 -4.58 -6.39 -3.96
CA ASP A 108 -5.01 -5.02 -4.25
C ASP A 108 -3.79 -4.09 -4.34
N GLY A 109 -2.83 -4.21 -3.42
CA GLY A 109 -1.56 -3.50 -3.48
C GLY A 109 -0.73 -3.86 -4.71
N LEU A 110 -0.68 -5.14 -5.10
CA LEU A 110 0.05 -5.57 -6.29
C LEU A 110 -0.56 -4.97 -7.56
N LYS A 111 -1.89 -4.92 -7.67
CA LYS A 111 -2.60 -4.29 -8.79
C LYS A 111 -2.16 -2.83 -8.96
N LEU A 112 -2.08 -2.07 -7.86
CA LEU A 112 -1.59 -0.70 -7.88
C LEU A 112 -0.10 -0.61 -8.24
N ALA A 113 0.73 -1.49 -7.65
CA ALA A 113 2.18 -1.51 -7.93
C ALA A 113 2.53 -1.90 -9.38
N LEU A 114 1.65 -2.62 -10.07
CA LEU A 114 1.81 -2.98 -11.49
C LEU A 114 1.48 -1.80 -12.42
N GLN A 115 0.61 -0.88 -11.99
CA GLN A 115 0.29 0.34 -12.74
C GLN A 115 1.41 1.41 -12.68
N ASP A 116 2.39 1.22 -11.78
CA ASP A 116 3.54 2.10 -11.60
C ASP A 116 4.86 1.36 -11.94
N THR A 117 5.94 2.10 -12.10
CA THR A 117 7.31 1.61 -12.39
C THR A 117 8.07 1.16 -11.14
N SER A 118 7.48 1.31 -9.94
CA SER A 118 8.15 1.00 -8.67
C SER A 118 8.40 -0.51 -8.45
N LYS A 119 9.64 -0.93 -8.74
CA LYS A 119 10.17 -2.25 -8.39
C LYS A 119 10.07 -2.55 -6.89
N ARG A 120 10.22 -1.53 -6.03
CA ARG A 120 10.12 -1.66 -4.57
C ARG A 120 8.72 -2.12 -4.17
N ASN A 121 7.69 -1.46 -4.69
CA ASN A 121 6.31 -1.75 -4.33
C ASN A 121 5.90 -3.15 -4.81
N ARG A 122 6.30 -3.53 -6.02
CA ARG A 122 6.10 -4.89 -6.54
C ARG A 122 6.78 -5.93 -5.65
N GLY A 123 8.04 -5.69 -5.27
CA GLY A 123 8.77 -6.58 -4.36
C GLY A 123 8.10 -6.75 -3.00
N ILE A 124 7.58 -5.67 -2.41
CA ILE A 124 6.82 -5.71 -1.14
C ILE A 124 5.56 -6.57 -1.29
N CYS A 125 4.77 -6.36 -2.34
CA CYS A 125 3.53 -7.11 -2.55
C CYS A 125 3.77 -8.59 -2.81
N TYR A 126 4.78 -8.95 -3.61
CA TYR A 126 5.14 -10.34 -3.83
C TYR A 126 5.61 -11.02 -2.55
N PHE A 127 6.38 -10.32 -1.71
CA PHE A 127 6.77 -10.85 -0.41
C PHE A 127 5.56 -11.06 0.51
N ALA A 128 4.61 -10.12 0.53
CA ALA A 128 3.38 -10.25 1.30
C ALA A 128 2.51 -11.43 0.84
N LEU A 129 2.35 -11.63 -0.47
CA LEU A 129 1.65 -12.81 -1.03
C LEU A 129 2.35 -14.11 -0.65
N ALA A 130 3.68 -14.16 -0.75
CA ALA A 130 4.45 -15.35 -0.40
C ALA A 130 4.33 -15.73 1.08
N ASN A 131 4.49 -14.75 1.99
CA ASN A 131 4.27 -14.98 3.42
C ASN A 131 2.84 -15.41 3.69
N THR A 132 1.85 -14.78 3.06
CA THR A 132 0.44 -15.14 3.27
C THR A 132 0.18 -16.59 2.86
N ALA A 133 0.62 -17.00 1.67
CA ALA A 133 0.49 -18.38 1.21
C ALA A 133 1.21 -19.37 2.14
N LEU A 134 2.42 -19.04 2.61
CA LEU A 134 3.18 -19.88 3.54
C LEU A 134 2.44 -20.07 4.88
N TYR A 135 1.92 -18.98 5.46
CA TYR A 135 1.19 -19.03 6.74
C TYR A 135 -0.18 -19.70 6.61
N ASP A 136 -0.82 -19.61 5.45
CA ASP A 136 -2.09 -20.27 5.13
C ASP A 136 -1.91 -21.78 4.79
N GLY A 137 -0.68 -22.31 4.90
CA GLY A 137 -0.42 -23.74 4.66
C GLY A 137 -0.21 -24.13 3.20
N HIS A 138 0.08 -23.16 2.31
CA HIS A 138 0.27 -23.36 0.87
C HIS A 138 1.73 -23.05 0.44
N PRO A 139 2.74 -23.82 0.90
CA PRO A 139 4.15 -23.52 0.64
C PRO A 139 4.49 -23.57 -0.86
N ALA A 140 3.86 -24.44 -1.64
CA ALA A 140 4.05 -24.51 -3.09
C ALA A 140 3.60 -23.22 -3.81
N GLU A 141 2.50 -22.60 -3.36
CA GLU A 141 2.04 -21.30 -3.89
C GLU A 141 3.00 -20.16 -3.49
N ALA A 142 3.64 -20.25 -2.32
CA ALA A 142 4.55 -19.22 -1.83
C ALA A 142 5.86 -19.10 -2.65
N ILE A 143 6.40 -20.20 -3.17
CA ILE A 143 7.69 -20.26 -3.88
C ILE A 143 7.80 -19.24 -5.03
N PRO A 144 6.90 -19.23 -6.05
CA PRO A 144 7.02 -18.30 -7.16
C PRO A 144 6.91 -16.83 -6.72
N HIS A 145 6.14 -16.55 -5.67
CA HIS A 145 6.03 -15.21 -5.11
C HIS A 145 7.32 -14.78 -4.39
N TYR A 146 7.94 -15.66 -3.60
CA TYR A 146 9.25 -15.40 -3.00
C TYR A 146 10.33 -15.17 -4.05
N GLN A 147 10.38 -15.99 -5.10
CA GLN A 147 11.36 -15.83 -6.18
C GLN A 147 11.23 -14.46 -6.86
N ARG A 148 10.00 -14.03 -7.17
CA ARG A 148 9.74 -12.68 -7.72
C ARG A 148 10.14 -11.58 -6.75
N ALA A 149 9.79 -11.71 -5.46
CA ALA A 149 10.18 -10.75 -4.43
C ALA A 149 11.71 -10.63 -4.32
N ALA A 150 12.44 -11.76 -4.29
CA ALA A 150 13.89 -11.80 -4.23
C ALA A 150 14.52 -11.12 -5.45
N ALA A 151 13.99 -11.37 -6.65
CA ALA A 151 14.47 -10.71 -7.87
C ALA A 151 14.36 -9.18 -7.79
N TYR A 152 13.21 -8.65 -7.34
CA TYR A 152 13.05 -7.20 -7.14
C TYR A 152 13.97 -6.66 -6.05
N MET A 153 14.07 -7.33 -4.89
CA MET A 153 14.94 -6.88 -3.80
C MET A 153 16.42 -6.88 -4.19
N ARG A 154 16.85 -7.86 -4.99
CA ARG A 154 18.21 -7.92 -5.55
C ARG A 154 18.49 -6.76 -6.49
N GLN A 155 17.57 -6.45 -7.42
CA GLN A 155 17.70 -5.30 -8.32
C GLN A 155 17.78 -3.95 -7.58
N LEU A 156 17.25 -3.87 -6.37
CA LEU A 156 17.27 -2.68 -5.51
C LEU A 156 18.46 -2.67 -4.53
N GLY A 157 19.36 -3.65 -4.58
CA GLY A 157 20.48 -3.78 -3.63
C GLY A 157 20.05 -4.10 -2.19
N LYS A 158 18.81 -4.55 -1.95
CA LYS A 158 18.27 -4.86 -0.62
C LYS A 158 18.65 -6.29 -0.20
N LEU A 159 19.95 -6.54 -0.06
CA LEU A 159 20.49 -7.90 0.20
C LEU A 159 20.00 -8.52 1.52
N LYS A 160 19.77 -7.71 2.56
CA LYS A 160 19.15 -8.19 3.82
C LYS A 160 17.78 -8.82 3.57
N ASN A 161 16.96 -8.20 2.72
CA ASN A 161 15.64 -8.73 2.38
C ASN A 161 15.75 -10.00 1.54
N VAL A 162 16.74 -10.07 0.64
CA VAL A 162 17.02 -11.29 -0.14
C VAL A 162 17.40 -12.45 0.78
N ALA A 163 18.22 -12.21 1.80
CA ALA A 163 18.61 -13.24 2.77
C ALA A 163 17.38 -13.80 3.53
N VAL A 164 16.49 -12.93 4.01
CA VAL A 164 15.23 -13.34 4.66
C VAL A 164 14.36 -14.18 3.72
N ILE A 165 14.22 -13.76 2.46
CA ILE A 165 13.43 -14.51 1.47
C ILE A 165 14.05 -15.90 1.21
N ASN A 166 15.37 -15.97 1.08
CA ASN A 166 16.07 -17.23 0.86
C ASN A 166 15.98 -18.16 2.08
N GLN A 167 15.97 -17.62 3.30
CA GLN A 167 15.72 -18.41 4.51
C GLN A 167 14.34 -19.06 4.46
N ASN A 168 13.29 -18.30 4.12
CA ASN A 168 11.93 -18.84 3.99
C ASN A 168 11.83 -19.90 2.88
N LEU A 169 12.48 -19.66 1.74
CA LEU A 169 12.58 -20.67 0.67
C LEU A 169 13.32 -21.93 1.13
N GLY A 170 14.42 -21.78 1.88
CA GLY A 170 15.17 -22.90 2.45
C GLY A 170 14.29 -23.77 3.35
N ILE A 171 13.54 -23.15 4.27
CA ILE A 171 12.58 -23.86 5.14
C ILE A 171 11.51 -24.60 4.32
N ILE A 172 11.03 -24.00 3.22
CA ILE A 172 10.05 -24.64 2.34
C ILE A 172 10.64 -25.86 1.63
N TYR A 173 11.89 -25.78 1.15
CA TYR A 173 12.54 -26.89 0.45
C TYR A 173 13.02 -28.00 1.39
N GLU A 174 13.39 -27.67 2.62
CA GLU A 174 13.79 -28.66 3.64
C GLU A 174 12.62 -29.58 4.04
N ARG A 175 11.38 -29.08 3.96
CA ARG A 175 10.17 -29.79 4.40
C ARG A 175 9.45 -30.56 3.28
N GLN A 176 9.98 -30.53 2.06
CA GLN A 176 9.46 -31.27 0.91
C GLN A 176 10.16 -32.62 0.78
#